data_AF-A0A2R5L183-F1
#
_entry.id   AF-A0A2R5L183-F1
#
_cell.length_a   1.000
_cell.length_b   1.000
_cell.length_c   1.000
_cell.angle_alpha   90.00
_cell.angle_beta   90.00
_cell.angle_gamma   90.00
#
_symmetry.space_group_name_H-M   'P 1'
#
loop_
_entity.id
_entity.type
_entity.pdbx_description
1 polymer ?
#
loop_
_entity_poly.entity_id
_entity_poly.type
_entity_poly.pdbx_seq_one_letter_code
_entity_poly.pdbx_strand_id
1 'polypeptide(L)'
;KILKTRKKFFIIGNGTNTLIPDRKMDISFISLKDLNEIRDLGHGKVYVESGLNFDILIDFMGEKNYSGLENLSGIPGSVGGLIYMNGGAYGSEIFDHIEEIEVVDEEHRIRKIKRSEVYVAYRNTE
;
A
#
# COMPACT_ATOMS: atom_id res chain seq x y z
N LYS A 1 11.66 15.82 -9.84
CA LYS A 1 12.24 16.09 -11.19
C LYS A 1 11.64 15.17 -12.26
N ILE A 2 11.53 13.86 -12.02
CA ILE A 2 10.98 12.86 -12.95
C ILE A 2 9.54 13.16 -13.41
N LEU A 3 8.61 13.42 -12.47
CA LEU A 3 7.20 13.72 -12.77
C LEU A 3 6.98 14.99 -13.60
N LYS A 4 7.92 15.95 -13.54
CA LYS A 4 7.88 17.17 -14.37
C LYS A 4 8.26 16.92 -15.84
N THR A 5 8.98 15.82 -16.12
CA THR A 5 9.58 15.53 -17.43
C THR A 5 8.93 14.36 -18.16
N ARG A 6 8.12 13.54 -17.47
CA ARG A 6 7.47 12.33 -18.01
C ARG A 6 6.00 12.36 -17.64
N LYS A 7 5.12 12.55 -18.64
CA LYS A 7 3.65 12.57 -18.44
C LYS A 7 3.04 11.17 -18.24
N LYS A 8 3.72 10.12 -18.70
CA LYS A 8 3.27 8.73 -18.57
C LYS A 8 4.17 8.00 -17.57
N PHE A 9 3.62 7.70 -16.42
CA PHE A 9 4.29 6.89 -15.41
C PHE A 9 3.33 5.84 -14.85
N PHE A 10 3.89 4.80 -14.27
CA PHE A 10 3.16 3.76 -13.55
C PHE A 10 3.82 3.58 -12.19
N ILE A 11 3.04 3.74 -11.13
CA ILE A 11 3.51 3.50 -9.75
C ILE A 11 3.42 2.01 -9.50
N ILE A 12 4.48 1.42 -8.95
CA ILE A 12 4.55 -0.02 -8.71
C ILE A 12 5.13 -0.32 -7.33
N GLY A 13 4.46 -1.22 -6.61
CA GLY A 13 5.02 -1.91 -5.44
C GLY A 13 5.88 -3.09 -5.89
N ASN A 14 5.56 -4.28 -5.37
CA ASN A 14 6.27 -5.53 -5.70
C ASN A 14 5.84 -6.14 -7.05
N GLY A 15 4.79 -5.61 -7.70
CA GLY A 15 4.31 -6.10 -9.00
C GLY A 15 3.55 -7.43 -8.97
N THR A 16 3.12 -7.88 -7.78
CA THR A 16 2.49 -9.20 -7.57
C THR A 16 1.08 -9.34 -8.16
N ASN A 17 0.46 -8.24 -8.57
CA ASN A 17 -0.82 -8.21 -9.30
C ASN A 17 -0.73 -7.36 -10.57
N THR A 18 0.37 -7.45 -11.31
CA THR A 18 0.56 -6.67 -12.54
C THR A 18 1.21 -7.51 -13.62
N LEU A 19 0.55 -7.62 -14.78
CA LEU A 19 1.11 -8.22 -15.98
C LEU A 19 1.61 -7.13 -16.92
N ILE A 20 2.93 -7.03 -17.09
CA ILE A 20 3.56 -6.05 -17.99
C ILE A 20 3.79 -6.73 -19.34
N PRO A 21 3.34 -6.13 -20.47
CA PRO A 21 3.48 -6.73 -21.79
C PRO A 21 4.94 -6.64 -22.30
N ASP A 22 5.39 -7.66 -23.05
CA ASP A 22 6.75 -7.73 -23.61
C ASP A 22 7.05 -6.74 -24.76
N ARG A 23 6.10 -5.85 -25.08
CA ARG A 23 6.28 -4.83 -26.11
C ARG A 23 7.04 -3.63 -25.57
N LYS A 24 7.70 -2.88 -26.47
CA LYS A 24 8.31 -1.60 -26.10
C LYS A 24 7.24 -0.63 -25.55
N MET A 25 7.49 -0.09 -24.38
CA MET A 25 6.63 0.91 -23.73
C MET A 25 7.39 2.23 -23.57
N ASP A 26 6.73 3.35 -23.86
CA ASP A 26 7.21 4.68 -23.48
C ASP A 26 6.51 5.12 -22.18
N ILE A 27 6.88 4.45 -21.08
CA ILE A 27 6.38 4.72 -19.73
C ILE A 27 7.55 4.68 -18.75
N SER A 28 7.48 5.50 -17.69
CA SER A 28 8.41 5.41 -16.56
C SER A 28 7.77 4.66 -15.41
N PHE A 29 8.42 3.62 -14.91
CA PHE A 29 7.99 2.94 -13.69
C PHE A 29 8.58 3.65 -12.48
N ILE A 30 7.76 3.90 -11.48
CA ILE A 30 8.16 4.48 -10.20
C ILE A 30 7.94 3.41 -9.14
N SER A 31 9.04 2.79 -8.71
CA SER A 31 8.99 1.80 -7.64
C SER A 31 8.91 2.50 -6.29
N LEU A 32 8.01 2.05 -5.43
CA LEU A 32 7.88 2.55 -4.06
C LEU A 32 8.73 1.78 -3.05
N LYS A 33 9.48 0.75 -3.48
CA LYS A 33 10.19 -0.21 -2.58
C LYS A 33 11.09 0.42 -1.51
N ASP A 34 11.59 1.62 -1.76
CA ASP A 34 12.50 2.34 -0.86
C ASP A 34 11.73 3.18 0.19
N LEU A 35 10.41 3.35 0.02
CA LEU A 35 9.50 3.85 1.05
C LEU A 35 9.05 2.67 1.93
N ASN A 36 9.92 2.23 2.83
CA ASN A 36 9.75 1.02 3.62
C ASN A 36 9.93 1.23 5.14
N GLU A 37 9.76 2.46 5.63
CA GLU A 37 9.75 2.73 7.06
C GLU A 37 8.55 2.06 7.75
N ILE A 38 8.80 1.53 8.96
CA ILE A 38 7.79 1.02 9.88
C ILE A 38 8.07 1.58 11.28
N ARG A 39 7.03 2.07 11.96
CA ARG A 39 7.13 2.62 13.33
C ARG A 39 5.96 2.18 14.19
N ASP A 40 6.27 1.72 15.39
CA ASP A 40 5.31 1.51 16.47
C ASP A 40 4.90 2.87 17.03
N LEU A 41 3.61 3.21 16.95
CA LEU A 41 3.06 4.43 17.54
C LEU A 41 2.45 4.16 18.94
N GLY A 42 2.53 2.92 19.43
CA GLY A 42 1.91 2.48 20.66
C GLY A 42 0.40 2.25 20.50
N HIS A 43 -0.21 1.66 21.54
CA HIS A 43 -1.66 1.42 21.61
C HIS A 43 -2.23 0.64 20.40
N GLY A 44 -1.45 -0.28 19.83
CA GLY A 44 -1.87 -1.06 18.66
C GLY A 44 -1.87 -0.30 17.34
N LYS A 45 -1.26 0.90 17.29
CA LYS A 45 -1.14 1.70 16.07
C LYS A 45 0.27 1.58 15.50
N VAL A 46 0.34 1.41 14.18
CA VAL A 46 1.61 1.28 13.44
C VAL A 46 1.57 2.20 12.23
N TYR A 47 2.63 2.97 12.05
CA TYR A 47 2.88 3.70 10.81
C TYR A 47 3.69 2.82 9.87
N VAL A 48 3.26 2.72 8.61
CA VAL A 48 3.95 1.98 7.57
C VAL A 48 3.98 2.77 6.27
N GLU A 49 5.12 2.76 5.60
CA GLU A 49 5.23 3.31 4.27
C GLU A 49 4.74 2.32 3.19
N SER A 50 4.20 2.88 2.11
CA SER A 50 3.53 2.15 1.02
C SER A 50 4.38 1.08 0.31
N GLY A 51 5.71 1.20 0.35
CA GLY A 51 6.65 0.27 -0.26
C GLY A 51 7.06 -0.90 0.63
N LEU A 52 6.74 -0.87 1.92
CA LEU A 52 7.05 -1.94 2.85
C LEU A 52 6.43 -3.26 2.35
N ASN A 53 7.22 -4.34 2.37
CA ASN A 53 6.70 -5.67 2.08
C ASN A 53 5.67 -6.05 3.16
N PHE A 54 4.50 -6.52 2.74
CA PHE A 54 3.40 -6.85 3.65
C PHE A 54 3.80 -7.94 4.67
N ASP A 55 4.62 -8.91 4.29
CA ASP A 55 5.08 -9.97 5.21
C ASP A 55 5.92 -9.39 6.37
N ILE A 56 6.70 -8.33 6.10
CA ILE A 56 7.48 -7.64 7.16
C ILE A 56 6.56 -6.96 8.17
N LEU A 57 5.43 -6.40 7.72
CA LEU A 57 4.43 -5.85 8.63
C LEU A 57 3.80 -6.95 9.49
N ILE A 58 3.46 -8.10 8.91
CA ILE A 58 2.90 -9.23 9.67
C ILE A 58 3.88 -9.70 10.75
N ASP A 59 5.15 -9.90 10.40
CA ASP A 59 6.19 -10.31 11.35
C ASP A 59 6.35 -9.27 12.47
N PHE A 60 6.42 -7.98 12.13
CA PHE A 60 6.51 -6.89 13.09
C PHE A 60 5.32 -6.86 14.06
N MET A 61 4.10 -7.04 13.57
CA MET A 61 2.90 -7.09 14.41
C MET A 61 2.95 -8.27 15.39
N GLY A 62 3.40 -9.43 14.91
CA GLY A 62 3.62 -10.61 15.74
C GLY A 62 4.64 -10.37 16.86
N GLU A 63 5.79 -9.78 16.56
CA GLU A 63 6.82 -9.42 17.55
C GLU A 63 6.30 -8.43 18.60
N LYS A 64 5.37 -7.54 18.22
CA LYS A 64 4.74 -6.56 19.10
C LYS A 64 3.53 -7.09 19.87
N ASN A 65 3.12 -8.34 19.63
CA ASN A 65 1.87 -8.91 20.15
C ASN A 65 0.64 -8.08 19.76
N TYR A 66 0.65 -7.48 18.57
CA TYR A 66 -0.51 -6.80 18.00
C TYR A 66 -1.29 -7.76 17.10
N SER A 67 -2.61 -7.76 17.25
CA SER A 67 -3.54 -8.58 16.46
C SER A 67 -4.34 -7.74 15.45
N GLY A 68 -4.92 -8.38 14.45
CA GLY A 68 -5.85 -7.79 13.47
C GLY A 68 -5.52 -8.18 12.03
N LEU A 69 -4.23 -8.28 11.69
CA LEU A 69 -3.78 -8.52 10.31
C LEU A 69 -3.47 -10.00 10.00
N GLU A 70 -3.67 -10.93 10.94
CA GLU A 70 -3.29 -12.34 10.80
C GLU A 70 -4.00 -13.01 9.62
N ASN A 71 -5.27 -12.67 9.41
CA ASN A 71 -6.08 -13.17 8.30
C ASN A 71 -5.61 -12.67 6.93
N LEU A 72 -4.72 -11.68 6.87
CA LEU A 72 -4.14 -11.18 5.63
C LEU A 72 -2.76 -11.79 5.35
N SER A 73 -2.20 -12.56 6.30
CA SER A 73 -0.90 -13.19 6.16
C SER A 73 -0.82 -14.06 4.90
N GLY A 74 0.34 -13.99 4.22
CA GLY A 74 0.60 -14.70 2.98
C GLY A 74 0.10 -14.01 1.72
N ILE A 75 -0.54 -12.84 1.80
CA ILE A 75 -0.81 -12.02 0.60
C ILE A 75 0.51 -11.37 0.14
N PRO A 76 1.01 -11.71 -1.06
CA PRO A 76 2.28 -11.16 -1.53
C PRO A 76 2.09 -9.73 -2.03
N GLY A 77 2.97 -8.82 -1.64
CA GLY A 77 2.91 -7.46 -2.15
C GLY A 77 3.56 -6.44 -1.22
N SER A 78 3.49 -5.18 -1.62
CA SER A 78 3.75 -4.08 -0.72
C SER A 78 2.45 -3.63 -0.05
N VAL A 79 2.55 -2.99 1.12
CA VAL A 79 1.40 -2.43 1.84
C VAL A 79 0.56 -1.51 0.94
N GLY A 80 1.21 -0.61 0.20
CA GLY A 80 0.52 0.31 -0.71
C GLY A 80 -0.18 -0.39 -1.87
N GLY A 81 0.38 -1.49 -2.39
CA GLY A 81 -0.28 -2.32 -3.39
C GLY A 81 -1.52 -3.01 -2.83
N LEU A 82 -1.43 -3.49 -1.59
CA LEU A 82 -2.56 -4.10 -0.89
C LEU A 82 -3.68 -3.09 -0.65
N ILE A 83 -3.34 -1.87 -0.22
CA ILE A 83 -4.26 -0.75 -0.04
C ILE A 83 -4.96 -0.41 -1.36
N TYR A 84 -4.20 -0.24 -2.44
CA TYR A 84 -4.76 0.12 -3.76
C TYR A 84 -5.83 -0.88 -4.25
N MET A 85 -5.70 -2.14 -3.86
CA MET A 85 -6.60 -3.21 -4.29
C MET A 85 -7.65 -3.57 -3.25
N ASN A 86 -7.74 -2.88 -2.11
CA ASN A 86 -8.47 -3.35 -0.93
C ASN A 86 -8.26 -4.87 -0.71
N GLY A 87 -6.99 -5.27 -0.61
CA GLY A 87 -6.62 -6.67 -0.54
C GLY A 87 -7.17 -7.34 0.71
N GLY A 88 -7.61 -8.59 0.57
CA GLY A 88 -8.29 -9.31 1.63
C GLY A 88 -8.19 -10.82 1.47
N ALA A 89 -8.16 -11.51 2.60
CA ALA A 89 -8.15 -12.97 2.69
C ALA A 89 -8.89 -13.40 3.96
N TYR A 90 -9.42 -14.64 3.94
CA TYR A 90 -10.10 -15.26 5.08
C TYR A 90 -11.19 -14.38 5.76
N GLY A 91 -11.91 -13.59 4.96
CA GLY A 91 -13.01 -12.75 5.45
C GLY A 91 -12.60 -11.42 6.09
N SER A 92 -11.33 -11.02 5.98
CA SER A 92 -10.86 -9.69 6.37
C SER A 92 -10.26 -8.96 5.16
N GLU A 93 -10.37 -7.63 5.16
CA GLU A 93 -9.79 -6.73 4.18
C GLU A 93 -8.84 -5.73 4.86
N ILE A 94 -7.85 -5.22 4.13
CA ILE A 94 -6.84 -4.31 4.69
C ILE A 94 -7.47 -3.04 5.29
N PHE A 95 -8.55 -2.56 4.67
CA PHE A 95 -9.27 -1.38 5.13
C PHE A 95 -10.12 -1.61 6.38
N ASP A 96 -10.26 -2.85 6.89
CA ASP A 96 -10.82 -3.09 8.21
C ASP A 96 -9.90 -2.58 9.33
N HIS A 97 -8.60 -2.40 9.05
CA HIS A 97 -7.54 -2.13 10.02
C HIS A 97 -6.80 -0.81 9.81
N ILE A 98 -7.30 0.04 8.91
CA ILE A 98 -6.71 1.35 8.57
C ILE A 98 -7.46 2.47 9.28
N GLU A 99 -6.72 3.39 9.90
CA GLU A 99 -7.27 4.63 10.47
C GLU A 99 -7.14 5.82 9.49
N GLU A 100 -5.96 5.99 8.91
CA GLU A 100 -5.66 7.05 7.94
C GLU A 100 -4.65 6.56 6.90
N ILE A 101 -4.68 7.20 5.73
CA ILE A 101 -3.67 7.03 4.68
C ILE A 101 -3.10 8.38 4.26
N GLU A 102 -1.85 8.39 3.82
CA GLU A 102 -1.22 9.52 3.15
C GLU A 102 -1.11 9.24 1.66
N VAL A 103 -1.64 10.16 0.84
CA VAL A 103 -1.62 10.05 -0.63
C VAL A 103 -0.96 11.27 -1.24
N VAL A 104 -0.38 11.10 -2.42
CA VAL A 104 0.05 12.22 -3.27
C VAL A 104 -1.07 12.50 -4.27
N ASP A 105 -1.66 13.69 -4.23
CA ASP A 105 -2.73 14.09 -5.14
C ASP A 105 -2.22 14.54 -6.52
N GLU A 106 -3.16 14.86 -7.42
CA GLU A 106 -2.87 15.35 -8.77
C GLU A 106 -2.12 16.68 -8.80
N GLU A 107 -2.18 17.45 -7.71
CA GLU A 107 -1.44 18.70 -7.53
C GLU A 107 -0.05 18.47 -6.89
N HIS A 108 0.35 17.20 -6.74
CA HIS A 108 1.59 16.73 -6.11
C HIS A 108 1.73 17.13 -4.64
N ARG A 109 0.61 17.24 -3.91
CA ARG A 109 0.59 17.51 -2.48
C ARG A 109 0.32 16.22 -1.71
N ILE A 110 0.94 16.12 -0.54
CA ILE A 110 0.63 15.06 0.41
C ILE A 110 -0.66 15.43 1.12
N ARG A 111 -1.64 14.52 1.08
CA ARG A 111 -2.91 14.65 1.78
C ARG A 111 -3.10 13.46 2.71
N LYS A 112 -3.49 13.74 3.95
CA LYS A 112 -4.01 12.75 4.88
C LYS A 112 -5.49 12.57 4.63
N ILE A 113 -5.94 11.33 4.49
CA ILE A 113 -7.34 10.96 4.28
C ILE A 113 -7.69 9.96 5.37
N LYS A 114 -8.76 10.22 6.13
CA LYS A 114 -9.24 9.25 7.11
C LYS A 114 -9.89 8.08 6.38
N ARG A 115 -9.82 6.90 6.99
CA ARG A 115 -10.51 5.69 6.51
C ARG A 115 -11.96 5.91 6.12
N SER A 116 -12.70 6.69 6.91
CA SER A 116 -14.12 7.00 6.70
C SER A 116 -14.40 7.82 5.44
N GLU A 117 -13.39 8.47 4.88
CA GLU A 117 -13.48 9.30 3.68
C GLU A 117 -13.04 8.55 2.42
N VAL A 118 -12.44 7.36 2.57
CA VAL A 118 -12.03 6.50 1.46
C VAL A 118 -13.20 5.62 1.04
N TYR A 119 -13.53 5.64 -0.26
CA TYR A 119 -14.50 4.71 -0.79
C TYR A 119 -13.81 3.37 -1.03
N VAL A 120 -14.35 2.31 -0.43
CA VAL A 120 -13.84 0.95 -0.60
C VAL A 120 -14.96 0.04 -1.07
N ALA A 121 -14.64 -0.81 -2.03
CA ALA A 121 -15.49 -1.90 -2.46
C ALA A 121 -14.65 -3.17 -2.57
N TYR A 122 -15.30 -4.31 -2.82
CA TYR A 122 -14.58 -5.57 -3.00
C TYR A 122 -13.57 -5.43 -4.13
N ARG A 123 -12.29 -5.55 -3.78
CA ARG A 123 -11.14 -5.41 -4.70
C ARG A 123 -11.01 -4.04 -5.40
N ASN A 124 -11.56 -2.97 -4.82
CA ASN A 124 -11.51 -1.62 -5.37
C ASN A 124 -11.36 -0.55 -4.28
N THR A 125 -10.69 0.55 -4.61
CA THR A 125 -10.48 1.70 -3.71
C THR A 125 -10.49 2.99 -4.54
N GLU A 126 -11.22 4.00 -4.07
CA GLU A 126 -11.32 5.35 -4.67
C GLU A 126 -11.07 6.45 -3.64
#